data_AF-R6XHP7-F1
#
_entry.id   AF-R6XHP7-F1
#
_cell.length_a   1.000
_cell.length_b   1.000
_cell.length_c   1.000
_cell.angle_alpha   90.00
_cell.angle_beta   90.00
_cell.angle_gamma   90.00
#
_symmetry.space_group_name_H-M   'P 1'
#
loop_
_entity.id
_entity.type
_entity.pdbx_description
1 polymer ?
#
loop_
_entity_poly.entity_id
_entity_poly.type
_entity_poly.pdbx_seq_one_letter_code
_entity_poly.pdbx_strand_id
1 'polypeptide(L)'
;MRLRTVIFIAILSLCFASCARSFRTAEQFLDEIEARLETQPDSAFIALDSLDRSLLGTKELRARHALLYTIALEKVGMEITSDSIINIAVDYYSTSGDEAMKEKALYYKNIIDQNAASVHKDTLALQRQKIIEERYTDKQAIVDRGKSIWLLCLLVVIVIAVLVVVVRLFRRTHRELMGKPDDEALAIIRERMSVLDKFLASRLSSDCSFDRAAEAELDRLVSDQDDFLRSTMVLFRDSHPGFVSELKSHGLTDWEIGYCCLYVLGLKGKDVGNYLKKKRNYIISSDIRRKLGLTEHDTNLGIWLRSRLAA
;
A
#
# COMPACT_ATOMS: atom_id res chain seq x y z
N MET A 1 3.70 7.39 15.95
CA MET A 1 3.86 6.71 14.64
C MET A 1 3.89 5.20 14.86
N ARG A 2 3.28 4.39 13.98
CA ARG A 2 3.30 2.92 14.11
C ARG A 2 4.72 2.40 13.88
N LEU A 3 5.18 1.41 14.65
CA LEU A 3 6.54 0.82 14.58
C LEU A 3 6.98 0.46 13.15
N ARG A 4 6.03 -0.03 12.32
CA ARG A 4 6.25 -0.33 10.91
C ARG A 4 6.63 0.89 10.05
N THR A 5 6.05 2.05 10.36
CA THR A 5 6.36 3.31 9.67
C THR A 5 7.75 3.80 10.02
N VAL A 6 8.19 3.63 11.28
CA VAL A 6 9.53 4.00 11.74
C VAL A 6 10.60 3.13 11.08
N ILE A 7 10.38 1.81 11.00
CA ILE A 7 11.30 0.89 10.32
C ILE A 7 11.44 1.23 8.83
N PHE A 8 10.33 1.52 8.15
CA PHE A 8 10.35 1.89 6.74
C PHE A 8 11.15 3.18 6.47
N ILE A 9 10.95 4.20 7.31
CA ILE A 9 11.70 5.47 7.22
C ILE A 9 13.19 5.26 7.51
N ALA A 10 13.52 4.42 8.49
CA ALA A 10 14.92 4.09 8.80
C ALA A 10 15.63 3.41 7.62
N ILE A 11 14.98 2.45 6.96
CA ILE A 11 15.54 1.77 5.76
C ILE A 11 15.75 2.78 4.62
N LEU A 12 14.76 3.62 4.32
CA LEU A 12 14.88 4.69 3.33
C LEU A 12 16.04 5.63 3.64
N SER A 13 16.18 6.07 4.90
CA SER A 13 17.27 6.96 5.33
C SER A 13 18.66 6.33 5.16
N LEU A 14 18.78 5.02 5.40
CA LEU A 14 20.03 4.28 5.23
C LEU A 14 20.40 4.13 3.75
N CYS A 15 19.42 3.91 2.87
CA CYS A 15 19.61 3.87 1.43
C CYS A 15 20.09 5.23 0.88
N PHE A 16 19.46 6.33 1.30
CA PHE A 16 19.88 7.68 0.91
C PHE A 16 21.31 8.01 1.38
N ALA A 17 21.67 7.63 2.61
CA ALA A 17 23.02 7.84 3.14
C ALA A 17 24.09 7.07 2.33
N SER A 18 23.79 5.84 1.90
CA SER A 18 24.69 5.04 1.07
C SER A 18 24.89 5.64 -0.33
N CYS A 19 23.80 6.05 -0.99
CA CYS A 19 23.88 6.71 -2.30
C CYS A 19 24.67 8.02 -2.25
N ALA A 20 24.44 8.85 -1.23
CA ALA A 20 25.17 10.10 -1.04
C ALA A 20 26.66 9.88 -0.81
N ARG A 21 27.03 8.83 -0.07
CA ARG A 21 28.43 8.45 0.15
C ARG A 21 29.11 8.00 -1.14
N SER A 22 28.46 7.14 -1.92
CA SER A 22 28.99 6.66 -3.20
C SER A 22 29.21 7.80 -4.20
N PHE A 23 28.27 8.75 -4.29
CA PHE A 23 28.42 9.94 -5.12
C PHE A 23 29.64 10.77 -4.71
N ARG A 24 29.79 11.07 -3.41
CA ARG A 24 30.94 11.83 -2.90
C ARG A 24 32.27 11.16 -3.14
N THR A 25 32.35 9.83 -3.01
CA THR A 25 33.58 9.08 -3.30
C THR A 25 33.98 9.20 -4.77
N ALA A 26 33.02 9.11 -5.69
CA ALA A 26 33.29 9.26 -7.12
C ALA A 26 33.74 10.70 -7.46
N GLU A 27 33.11 11.69 -6.86
CA GLU A 27 33.46 13.11 -7.04
C GLU A 27 34.88 13.41 -6.54
N GLN A 28 35.21 13.00 -5.31
CA GLN A 28 36.55 13.16 -4.73
C GLN A 28 37.63 12.48 -5.57
N PHE A 29 37.32 11.30 -6.11
CA PHE A 29 38.23 10.61 -7.02
C PHE A 29 38.50 11.43 -8.29
N LEU A 30 37.45 11.97 -8.92
CA LEU A 30 37.61 12.80 -10.12
C LEU A 30 38.34 14.13 -9.83
N ASP A 31 38.12 14.73 -8.65
CA ASP A 31 38.86 15.91 -8.18
C ASP A 31 40.37 15.63 -8.06
N GLU A 32 40.72 14.51 -7.43
CA GLU A 32 42.12 14.10 -7.26
C GLU A 32 42.80 13.85 -8.61
N ILE A 33 42.07 13.20 -9.53
CA ILE A 33 42.54 12.96 -10.90
C ILE A 33 42.79 14.27 -11.64
N GLU A 34 41.81 15.18 -11.60
CA GLU A 34 41.90 16.46 -12.29
C GLU A 34 43.09 17.29 -11.77
N ALA A 35 43.36 17.27 -10.46
CA ALA A 35 44.48 17.98 -9.85
C ALA A 35 45.86 17.46 -10.30
N ARG A 36 46.00 16.16 -10.59
CA ARG A 36 47.27 15.55 -11.03
C ARG A 36 47.39 15.38 -12.54
N LEU A 37 46.32 15.69 -13.29
CA LEU A 37 46.25 15.47 -14.73
C LEU A 37 47.34 16.22 -15.50
N GLU A 38 47.70 17.42 -15.04
CA GLU A 38 48.76 18.24 -15.62
C GLU A 38 50.18 17.76 -15.30
N THR A 39 50.38 17.13 -14.15
CA THR A 39 51.72 16.76 -13.65
C THR A 39 52.05 15.28 -13.88
N GLN A 40 51.05 14.40 -13.93
CA GLN A 40 51.19 12.95 -14.03
C GLN A 40 50.08 12.33 -14.91
N PRO A 41 50.03 12.65 -16.22
CA PRO A 41 48.93 12.24 -17.11
C PRO A 41 48.81 10.72 -17.29
N ASP A 42 49.93 9.98 -17.35
CA ASP A 42 49.92 8.52 -17.48
C ASP A 42 49.23 7.84 -16.28
N SER A 43 49.57 8.29 -15.06
CA SER A 43 48.98 7.77 -13.82
C SER A 43 47.49 8.13 -13.72
N ALA A 44 47.14 9.36 -14.09
CA ALA A 44 45.76 9.81 -14.16
C ALA A 44 44.94 8.97 -15.14
N PHE A 45 45.48 8.67 -16.33
CA PHE A 45 44.84 7.81 -17.31
C PHE A 45 44.59 6.40 -16.78
N ILE A 46 45.59 5.74 -16.20
CA ILE A 46 45.44 4.39 -15.64
C ILE A 46 44.36 4.35 -14.55
N ALA A 47 44.35 5.36 -13.69
CA ALA A 47 43.35 5.46 -12.63
C ALA A 47 41.94 5.67 -13.19
N LEU A 48 41.76 6.54 -14.18
CA LEU A 48 40.48 6.72 -14.88
C LEU A 48 40.04 5.45 -15.61
N ASP A 49 40.95 4.75 -16.31
CA ASP A 49 40.61 3.52 -17.01
C ASP A 49 40.24 2.39 -16.04
N SER A 50 40.88 2.30 -14.89
CA SER A 50 40.59 1.27 -13.87
C SER A 50 39.40 1.59 -12.97
N LEU A 51 38.81 2.80 -13.06
CA LEU A 51 37.66 3.19 -12.24
C LEU A 51 36.46 2.26 -12.48
N ASP A 52 35.85 1.79 -11.39
CA ASP A 52 34.57 1.10 -11.45
C ASP A 52 33.48 2.10 -11.89
N ARG A 53 32.99 1.92 -13.12
CA ARG A 53 31.98 2.79 -13.71
C ARG A 53 30.61 2.68 -13.06
N SER A 54 30.38 1.68 -12.20
CA SER A 54 29.17 1.60 -11.37
C SER A 54 29.03 2.82 -10.44
N LEU A 55 30.17 3.43 -10.07
CA LEU A 55 30.24 4.64 -9.24
C LEU A 55 29.83 5.91 -10.01
N LEU A 56 29.86 5.88 -11.35
CA LEU A 56 29.40 6.98 -12.22
C LEU A 56 27.87 6.93 -12.38
N GLY A 57 27.18 7.01 -11.25
CA GLY A 57 25.73 6.81 -11.14
C GLY A 57 24.91 7.89 -11.84
N THR A 58 25.44 9.12 -11.92
CA THR A 58 24.76 10.30 -12.48
C THR A 58 25.29 10.65 -13.87
N LYS A 59 24.48 11.40 -14.65
CA LYS A 59 24.93 11.93 -15.96
C LYS A 59 26.12 12.88 -15.81
N GLU A 60 26.15 13.65 -14.73
CA GLU A 60 27.23 14.56 -14.36
C GLU A 60 28.57 13.86 -14.17
N LEU A 61 28.62 12.84 -13.31
CA LEU A 61 29.85 12.10 -13.06
C LEU A 61 30.35 11.40 -14.33
N ARG A 62 29.44 10.90 -15.18
CA ARG A 62 29.80 10.31 -16.48
C ARG A 62 30.39 11.34 -17.44
N ALA A 63 29.80 12.53 -17.52
CA ALA A 63 30.28 13.62 -18.34
C ALA A 63 31.66 14.12 -17.86
N ARG A 64 31.82 14.30 -16.55
CA ARG A 64 33.09 14.70 -15.95
C ARG A 64 34.18 13.65 -16.17
N HIS A 65 33.86 12.37 -15.96
CA HIS A 65 34.77 11.27 -16.28
C HIS A 65 35.14 11.25 -17.77
N ALA A 66 34.16 11.39 -18.68
CA ALA A 66 34.41 11.43 -20.12
C ALA A 66 35.38 12.56 -20.50
N LEU A 67 35.16 13.76 -19.95
CA LEU A 67 36.03 14.90 -20.15
C LEU A 67 37.46 14.63 -19.65
N LEU A 68 37.63 14.20 -18.39
CA LEU A 68 38.95 13.91 -17.82
C LEU A 68 39.65 12.76 -18.54
N TYR A 69 38.91 11.74 -19.00
CA TYR A 69 39.44 10.64 -19.80
C TYR A 69 39.98 11.13 -21.14
N THR A 70 39.23 11.99 -21.84
CA THR A 70 39.69 12.63 -23.09
C THR A 70 40.95 13.46 -22.87
N ILE A 71 41.00 14.26 -21.80
CA ILE A 71 42.17 15.08 -21.50
C ILE A 71 43.39 14.23 -21.16
N ALA A 72 43.21 13.16 -20.38
CA ALA A 72 44.29 12.24 -20.05
C ALA A 72 44.87 11.58 -21.31
N LEU A 73 44.00 11.10 -22.21
CA LEU A 73 44.42 10.50 -23.47
C LEU A 73 45.24 11.48 -24.34
N GLU A 74 44.80 12.73 -24.46
CA GLU A 74 45.51 13.78 -25.20
C GLU A 74 46.89 14.04 -24.60
N LYS A 75 46.98 14.21 -23.27
CA LYS A 75 48.25 14.50 -22.58
C LYS A 75 49.25 13.33 -22.58
N VAL A 76 48.76 12.09 -22.61
CA VAL A 76 49.60 10.89 -22.77
C VAL A 76 50.12 10.75 -24.22
N GLY A 77 49.68 11.63 -25.13
CA GLY A 77 50.09 11.59 -26.53
C GLY A 77 49.42 10.45 -27.30
N MET A 78 48.29 9.95 -26.81
CA MET A 78 47.44 9.06 -27.60
C MET A 78 46.63 9.90 -28.56
N GLU A 79 46.91 9.77 -29.85
CA GLU A 79 46.18 10.47 -30.91
C GLU A 79 44.73 9.95 -30.96
N ILE A 80 43.80 10.73 -30.43
CA ILE A 80 42.36 10.48 -30.49
C ILE A 80 41.81 11.27 -31.67
N THR A 81 41.10 10.59 -32.57
CA THR A 81 40.38 11.24 -33.68
C THR A 81 38.86 11.02 -33.64
N SER A 82 38.37 10.39 -32.58
CA SER A 82 36.94 10.19 -32.34
C SER A 82 36.35 11.20 -31.39
N ASP A 83 35.20 11.74 -31.76
CA ASP A 83 34.41 12.58 -30.87
C ASP A 83 33.47 11.78 -29.95
N SER A 84 33.41 10.43 -30.09
CA SER A 84 32.49 9.53 -29.35
C SER A 84 32.52 9.70 -27.82
N ILE A 85 33.71 9.79 -27.21
CA ILE A 85 33.85 9.93 -25.75
C ILE A 85 33.59 11.38 -25.32
N ILE A 86 34.21 12.35 -26.00
CA ILE A 86 34.12 13.77 -25.63
C ILE A 86 32.70 14.32 -25.81
N ASN A 87 31.93 13.80 -26.76
CA ASN A 87 30.54 14.21 -26.96
C ASN A 87 29.65 13.90 -25.74
N ILE A 88 29.97 12.89 -24.93
CA ILE A 88 29.28 12.62 -23.66
C ILE A 88 29.39 13.84 -22.72
N ALA A 89 30.57 14.45 -22.67
CA ALA A 89 30.80 15.66 -21.88
C ALA A 89 30.16 16.89 -22.53
N VAL A 90 30.33 17.07 -23.85
CA VAL A 90 29.76 18.21 -24.58
C VAL A 90 28.24 18.24 -24.47
N ASP A 91 27.56 17.11 -24.67
CA ASP A 91 26.10 17.02 -24.59
C ASP A 91 25.58 17.40 -23.20
N TYR A 92 26.27 16.94 -22.15
CA TYR A 92 25.90 17.26 -20.77
C TYR A 92 26.16 18.72 -20.45
N TYR A 93 27.39 19.21 -20.66
CA TYR A 93 27.79 20.57 -20.27
C TYR A 93 27.15 21.66 -21.13
N SER A 94 26.71 21.34 -22.35
CA SER A 94 25.91 22.26 -23.18
C SER A 94 24.57 22.62 -22.54
N THR A 95 24.06 21.80 -21.62
CA THR A 95 22.76 22.00 -20.96
C THR A 95 22.83 22.15 -19.44
N SER A 96 24.00 21.91 -18.81
CA SER A 96 24.15 21.97 -17.35
C SER A 96 24.23 23.38 -16.77
N GLY A 97 24.56 24.38 -17.59
CA GLY A 97 24.81 25.77 -17.17
C GLY A 97 26.22 26.03 -16.64
N ASP A 98 27.10 25.02 -16.62
CA ASP A 98 28.52 25.15 -16.29
C ASP A 98 29.32 25.56 -17.53
N GLU A 99 29.39 26.87 -17.78
CA GLU A 99 30.02 27.42 -18.98
C GLU A 99 31.53 27.11 -19.03
N ALA A 100 32.21 27.01 -17.87
CA ALA A 100 33.63 26.70 -17.81
C ALA A 100 33.92 25.26 -18.27
N MET A 101 33.15 24.29 -17.77
CA MET A 101 33.28 22.90 -18.21
C MET A 101 32.82 22.70 -19.66
N LYS A 102 31.81 23.45 -20.10
CA LYS A 102 31.36 23.46 -21.50
C LYS A 102 32.45 23.98 -22.44
N GLU A 103 33.07 25.11 -22.12
CA GLU A 103 34.18 25.67 -22.90
C GLU A 103 35.36 24.69 -22.95
N LYS A 104 35.72 24.09 -21.79
CA LYS A 104 36.75 23.05 -21.70
C LYS A 104 36.41 21.85 -22.59
N ALA A 105 35.18 21.34 -22.55
CA ALA A 105 34.76 20.21 -23.38
C ALA A 105 34.80 20.54 -24.88
N LEU A 106 34.35 21.73 -25.29
CA LEU A 106 34.42 22.18 -26.67
C LEU A 106 35.86 22.38 -27.16
N TYR A 107 36.75 22.89 -26.30
CA TYR A 107 38.18 23.02 -26.62
C TYR A 107 38.81 21.68 -26.98
N TYR A 108 38.64 20.65 -26.13
CA TYR A 108 39.19 19.33 -26.42
C TYR A 108 38.50 18.63 -27.59
N LYS A 109 37.21 18.89 -27.82
CA LYS A 109 36.52 18.42 -29.03
C LYS A 109 37.18 18.98 -30.30
N ASN A 110 37.45 20.29 -30.32
CA ASN A 110 38.10 20.94 -31.47
C ASN A 110 39.50 20.37 -31.75
N ILE A 111 40.28 20.04 -30.71
CA ILE A 111 41.59 19.37 -30.87
C ILE A 111 41.42 18.01 -31.55
N ILE A 112 40.45 17.21 -31.09
CA ILE A 112 40.16 15.89 -31.66
C ILE A 112 39.74 16.02 -33.13
N ASP A 113 38.88 16.98 -33.46
CA ASP A 113 38.41 17.22 -34.82
C ASP A 113 39.57 17.62 -35.76
N GLN A 114 40.53 18.40 -35.25
CA GLN A 114 41.75 18.75 -35.99
C GLN A 114 42.66 17.54 -36.21
N ASN A 115 42.86 16.71 -35.18
CA ASN A 115 43.62 15.47 -35.30
C ASN A 115 42.95 14.50 -36.30
N ALA A 116 41.62 14.44 -36.31
CA ALA A 116 40.86 13.63 -37.27
C ALA A 116 41.07 14.08 -38.72
N ALA A 117 41.19 15.38 -38.95
CA ALA A 117 41.47 15.93 -40.27
C ALA A 117 42.90 15.61 -40.76
N SER A 118 43.89 15.47 -39.86
CA SER A 118 45.28 15.13 -40.21
C SER A 118 45.55 13.62 -40.38
N VAL A 119 44.73 12.75 -39.79
CA VAL A 119 44.98 11.30 -39.64
C VAL A 119 44.57 10.46 -40.85
N HIS A 120 44.30 11.07 -42.01
CA HIS A 120 43.82 10.37 -43.22
C HIS A 120 44.76 9.29 -43.81
N LYS A 121 45.87 8.92 -43.14
CA LYS A 121 46.86 7.96 -43.64
C LYS A 121 47.47 6.97 -42.64
N ASP A 122 47.19 7.03 -41.33
CA ASP A 122 47.77 6.09 -40.35
C ASP A 122 46.75 5.06 -39.84
N THR A 123 46.88 3.83 -40.33
CA THR A 123 46.01 2.70 -39.97
C THR A 123 46.18 2.25 -38.52
N LEU A 124 47.33 2.51 -37.89
CA LEU A 124 47.62 2.14 -36.50
C LEU A 124 46.90 3.07 -35.52
N ALA A 125 46.89 4.38 -35.80
CA ALA A 125 46.14 5.37 -35.01
C ALA A 125 44.64 5.02 -34.98
N LEU A 126 44.07 4.69 -36.14
CA LEU A 126 42.67 4.29 -36.27
C LEU A 126 42.34 3.00 -35.50
N GLN A 127 43.25 2.02 -35.49
CA GLN A 127 43.06 0.78 -34.72
C GLN A 127 43.13 1.01 -33.21
N ARG A 128 44.10 1.79 -32.73
CA ARG A 128 44.23 2.14 -31.30
C ARG A 128 43.00 2.87 -30.80
N GLN A 129 42.48 3.80 -31.59
CA GLN A 129 41.25 4.51 -31.26
C GLN A 129 40.06 3.57 -31.10
N LYS A 130 39.82 2.68 -32.06
CA LYS A 130 38.69 1.73 -31.97
C LYS A 130 38.76 0.89 -30.69
N ILE A 131 39.96 0.44 -30.30
CA ILE A 131 40.17 -0.32 -29.06
C ILE A 131 39.82 0.52 -27.83
N ILE A 132 40.20 1.81 -27.81
CA ILE A 132 39.89 2.72 -26.70
C ILE A 132 38.38 2.98 -26.61
N GLU A 133 37.73 3.24 -27.75
CA GLU A 133 36.28 3.44 -27.81
C GLU A 133 35.52 2.19 -27.36
N GLU A 134 35.80 1.03 -27.95
CA GLU A 134 35.17 -0.24 -27.60
C GLU A 134 35.34 -0.54 -26.10
N ARG A 135 36.54 -0.36 -25.56
CA ARG A 135 36.82 -0.52 -24.13
C ARG A 135 35.99 0.44 -23.28
N TYR A 136 35.90 1.71 -23.68
CA TYR A 136 35.13 2.73 -22.96
C TYR A 136 33.64 2.38 -22.97
N THR A 137 33.09 1.99 -24.13
CA THR A 137 31.68 1.65 -24.31
C THR A 137 31.30 0.36 -23.60
N ASP A 138 32.17 -0.66 -23.62
CA ASP A 138 31.89 -1.95 -22.97
C ASP A 138 31.76 -1.79 -21.46
N LYS A 139 32.68 -1.04 -20.83
CA LYS A 139 32.61 -0.71 -19.40
C LYS A 139 31.33 0.05 -19.07
N GLN A 140 30.90 0.95 -19.93
CA GLN A 140 29.66 1.70 -19.75
C GLN A 140 28.41 0.81 -19.88
N ALA A 141 28.39 -0.08 -20.87
CA ALA A 141 27.28 -0.99 -21.15
C ALA A 141 27.06 -2.03 -20.04
N ILE A 142 28.12 -2.48 -19.36
CA ILE A 142 28.00 -3.37 -18.19
C ILE A 142 27.21 -2.68 -17.07
N VAL A 143 27.49 -1.41 -16.80
CA VAL A 143 26.81 -0.63 -15.78
C VAL A 143 25.35 -0.41 -16.13
N ASP A 144 25.07 -0.02 -17.37
CA ASP A 144 23.69 0.25 -17.80
C ASP A 144 22.84 -1.03 -17.83
N ARG A 145 23.43 -2.20 -18.17
CA ARG A 145 22.78 -3.51 -17.99
C ARG A 145 22.47 -3.82 -16.52
N GLY A 146 23.42 -3.57 -15.61
CA GLY A 146 23.22 -3.75 -14.18
C GLY A 146 22.06 -2.90 -13.63
N LYS A 147 21.97 -1.63 -14.05
CA LYS A 147 20.85 -0.73 -13.70
C LYS A 147 19.50 -1.26 -14.19
N SER A 148 19.43 -1.76 -15.42
CA SER A 148 18.20 -2.32 -16.00
C SER A 148 17.70 -3.54 -15.22
N ILE A 149 18.61 -4.45 -14.85
CA ILE A 149 18.28 -5.61 -14.00
C ILE A 149 17.74 -5.16 -12.65
N TRP A 150 18.38 -4.16 -12.02
CA TRP A 150 17.94 -3.64 -10.73
C TRP A 150 16.53 -3.02 -10.79
N LEU A 151 16.23 -2.24 -11.84
CA LEU A 151 14.90 -1.66 -12.06
C LEU A 151 13.82 -2.73 -12.27
N LEU A 152 14.14 -3.82 -12.97
CA LEU A 152 13.22 -4.94 -13.17
C LEU A 152 12.91 -5.64 -11.84
N CYS A 153 13.92 -5.90 -11.01
CA CYS A 153 13.73 -6.45 -9.68
C CYS A 153 12.86 -5.54 -8.79
N LEU A 154 13.10 -4.21 -8.83
CA LEU A 154 12.30 -3.23 -8.09
C LEU A 154 10.83 -3.27 -8.52
N LEU A 155 10.56 -3.33 -9.82
CA LEU A 155 9.20 -3.43 -10.37
C LEU A 155 8.48 -4.69 -9.89
N VAL A 156 9.17 -5.84 -9.87
CA VAL A 156 8.61 -7.10 -9.36
C VAL A 156 8.20 -6.98 -7.88
N VAL A 157 9.05 -6.36 -7.05
CA VAL A 157 8.73 -6.15 -5.63
C VAL A 157 7.51 -5.25 -5.45
N ILE A 158 7.39 -4.18 -6.24
CA ILE A 158 6.24 -3.28 -6.22
C ILE A 158 4.96 -4.04 -6.60
N VAL A 159 4.99 -4.84 -7.67
CA VAL A 159 3.84 -5.66 -8.10
C VAL A 159 3.40 -6.63 -7.01
N ILE A 160 4.34 -7.31 -6.35
CA ILE A 160 4.04 -8.21 -5.22
C ILE A 160 3.38 -7.43 -4.08
N ALA A 161 3.91 -6.26 -3.71
CA ALA A 161 3.34 -5.44 -2.65
C ALA A 161 1.90 -5.01 -2.96
N VAL A 162 1.62 -4.59 -4.20
CA VAL A 162 0.27 -4.25 -4.68
C VAL A 162 -0.66 -5.46 -4.59
N LEU A 163 -0.22 -6.63 -5.07
CA LEU A 163 -1.00 -7.87 -4.96
C LEU A 163 -1.34 -8.21 -3.51
N VAL A 164 -0.39 -8.06 -2.57
CA VAL A 164 -0.66 -8.29 -1.14
C VAL A 164 -1.70 -7.30 -0.61
N VAL A 165 -1.65 -6.03 -1.02
CA VAL A 165 -2.67 -5.03 -0.62
C VAL A 165 -4.04 -5.40 -1.18
N VAL A 166 -4.13 -5.76 -2.46
CA VAL A 166 -5.38 -6.20 -3.11
C VAL A 166 -5.97 -7.42 -2.40
N VAL A 167 -5.14 -8.44 -2.11
CA VAL A 167 -5.58 -9.63 -1.37
C VAL A 167 -6.08 -9.27 0.03
N ARG A 168 -5.43 -8.32 0.72
CA ARG A 168 -5.89 -7.85 2.03
C ARG A 168 -7.24 -7.12 1.96
N LEU A 169 -7.43 -6.26 0.96
CA LEU A 169 -8.70 -5.58 0.72
C LEU A 169 -9.80 -6.60 0.41
N PHE A 170 -9.54 -7.53 -0.50
CA PHE A 170 -10.47 -8.59 -0.85
C PHE A 170 -10.85 -9.46 0.36
N ARG A 171 -9.87 -9.90 1.16
CA ARG A 171 -10.14 -10.67 2.40
C ARG A 171 -10.94 -9.88 3.43
N ARG A 172 -10.79 -8.55 3.48
CA ARG A 172 -11.56 -7.70 4.39
C ARG A 172 -13.03 -7.67 3.95
N THR A 173 -13.28 -7.31 2.70
CA THR A 173 -14.64 -7.25 2.13
C THR A 173 -15.32 -8.62 2.14
N HIS A 174 -14.59 -9.69 1.81
CA HIS A 174 -15.12 -11.05 1.87
C HIS A 174 -15.49 -11.47 3.30
N ARG A 175 -14.73 -11.05 4.32
CA ARG A 175 -15.06 -11.35 5.71
C ARG A 175 -16.32 -10.62 6.17
N GLU A 176 -16.52 -9.40 5.68
CA GLU A 176 -17.73 -8.61 5.93
C GLU A 176 -18.95 -9.23 5.24
N LEU A 177 -18.82 -9.78 4.02
CA LEU A 177 -19.94 -10.45 3.32
C LEU A 177 -20.22 -11.89 3.77
N MET A 178 -19.18 -12.65 4.13
CA MET A 178 -19.28 -14.09 4.41
C MET A 178 -19.11 -14.41 5.89
N GLY A 179 -19.46 -13.46 6.78
CA GLY A 179 -19.68 -13.78 8.18
C GLY A 179 -20.79 -14.82 8.27
N LYS A 180 -20.43 -16.10 8.43
CA LYS A 180 -21.41 -17.12 8.83
C LYS A 180 -22.02 -16.66 10.16
N PRO A 181 -23.34 -16.85 10.36
CA PRO A 181 -23.96 -16.58 11.64
C PRO A 181 -23.17 -17.27 12.74
N ASP A 182 -22.99 -16.60 13.87
CA ASP A 182 -22.39 -17.19 15.07
C ASP A 182 -23.06 -18.55 15.37
N ASP A 183 -22.31 -19.53 15.86
CA ASP A 183 -22.83 -20.89 16.12
C ASP A 183 -24.03 -20.83 17.08
N GLU A 184 -24.01 -19.89 18.03
CA GLU A 184 -25.12 -19.57 18.93
C GLU A 184 -26.35 -19.05 18.17
N ALA A 185 -26.18 -18.07 17.29
CA ALA A 185 -27.26 -17.51 16.48
C ALA A 185 -27.86 -18.56 15.55
N LEU A 186 -27.02 -19.41 14.96
CA LEU A 186 -27.45 -20.49 14.06
C LEU A 186 -28.27 -21.56 14.79
N ALA A 187 -27.92 -21.88 16.04
CA ALA A 187 -28.71 -22.78 16.89
C ALA A 187 -30.11 -22.21 17.17
N ILE A 188 -30.21 -20.92 17.54
CA ILE A 188 -31.49 -20.24 17.79
C ILE A 188 -32.34 -20.18 16.51
N ILE A 189 -31.73 -19.90 15.35
CA ILE A 189 -32.44 -19.89 14.06
C ILE A 189 -33.03 -21.27 13.77
N ARG A 190 -32.27 -22.35 13.96
CA ARG A 190 -32.76 -23.72 13.73
C ARG A 190 -33.92 -24.09 14.62
N GLU A 191 -33.85 -23.73 15.90
CA GLU A 191 -34.95 -23.96 16.86
C GLU A 191 -36.22 -23.23 16.42
N ARG A 192 -36.12 -21.93 16.10
CA ARG A 192 -37.27 -21.13 15.64
C ARG A 192 -37.82 -21.61 14.29
N MET A 193 -36.95 -22.05 13.38
CA MET A 193 -37.33 -22.60 12.07
C MET A 193 -38.07 -23.93 12.22
N SER A 194 -37.67 -24.79 13.16
CA SER A 194 -38.39 -26.03 13.50
C SER A 194 -39.83 -25.74 13.95
N VAL A 195 -40.07 -24.70 14.75
CA VAL A 195 -41.42 -24.31 15.15
C VAL A 195 -42.25 -23.86 13.94
N LEU A 196 -41.66 -23.05 13.05
CA LEU A 196 -42.32 -22.61 11.82
C LEU A 196 -42.65 -23.80 10.90
N ASP A 197 -41.71 -24.73 10.72
CA ASP A 197 -41.91 -25.93 9.91
C ASP A 197 -43.06 -26.79 10.45
N LYS A 198 -43.22 -26.89 11.78
CA LYS A 198 -44.36 -27.58 12.40
C LYS A 198 -45.68 -26.88 12.12
N PHE A 199 -45.74 -25.55 12.16
CA PHE A 199 -46.94 -24.80 11.75
C PHE A 199 -47.24 -24.96 10.26
N LEU A 200 -46.23 -24.97 9.39
CA LEU A 200 -46.42 -25.24 7.96
C LEU A 200 -46.94 -26.66 7.74
N ALA A 201 -46.36 -27.65 8.42
CA ALA A 201 -46.80 -29.04 8.35
C ALA A 201 -48.23 -29.22 8.87
N SER A 202 -48.60 -28.54 9.95
CA SER A 202 -49.97 -28.61 10.50
C SER A 202 -51.01 -28.03 9.55
N ARG A 203 -50.66 -26.96 8.81
CA ARG A 203 -51.55 -26.36 7.80
C ARG A 203 -51.66 -27.16 6.51
N LEU A 204 -50.63 -27.93 6.17
CA LEU A 204 -50.60 -28.77 4.96
C LEU A 204 -51.15 -30.18 5.21
N SER A 205 -51.21 -30.62 6.47
CA SER A 205 -51.69 -31.94 6.89
C SER A 205 -53.10 -31.86 7.48
N SER A 206 -53.87 -32.93 7.35
CA SER A 206 -55.15 -33.10 8.07
C SER A 206 -54.98 -33.62 9.51
N ASP A 207 -53.74 -33.76 9.98
CA ASP A 207 -53.42 -34.30 11.31
C ASP A 207 -53.29 -33.19 12.37
N CYS A 208 -54.27 -33.12 13.27
CA CYS A 208 -54.31 -32.19 14.40
C CYS A 208 -53.21 -32.42 15.46
N SER A 209 -52.41 -33.49 15.36
CA SER A 209 -51.27 -33.72 16.25
C SER A 209 -50.15 -32.67 16.04
N PHE A 210 -49.98 -32.19 14.81
CA PHE A 210 -48.99 -31.16 14.47
C PHE A 210 -49.34 -29.79 15.05
N ASP A 211 -50.63 -29.42 15.12
CA ASP A 211 -51.08 -28.16 15.73
C ASP A 211 -50.71 -28.10 17.22
N ARG A 212 -51.04 -29.15 17.98
CA ARG A 212 -50.72 -29.20 19.43
C ARG A 212 -49.22 -29.21 19.69
N ALA A 213 -48.44 -29.89 18.85
CA ALA A 213 -46.98 -29.92 18.99
C ALA A 213 -46.33 -28.57 18.67
N ALA A 214 -46.82 -27.87 17.64
CA ALA A 214 -46.36 -26.53 17.28
C ALA A 214 -46.70 -25.50 18.38
N GLU A 215 -47.93 -25.53 18.88
CA GLU A 215 -48.38 -24.65 19.98
C GLU A 215 -47.57 -24.88 21.25
N ALA A 216 -47.39 -26.13 21.68
CA ALA A 216 -46.63 -26.43 22.90
C ALA A 216 -45.15 -26.01 22.82
N GLU A 217 -44.53 -26.11 21.64
CA GLU A 217 -43.15 -25.69 21.45
C GLU A 217 -43.02 -24.17 21.36
N LEU A 218 -43.96 -23.49 20.68
CA LEU A 218 -44.03 -22.04 20.67
C LEU A 218 -44.22 -21.48 22.08
N ASP A 219 -45.15 -22.06 22.85
CA ASP A 219 -45.42 -21.66 24.23
C ASP A 219 -44.18 -21.82 25.12
N ARG A 220 -43.44 -22.92 24.97
CA ARG A 220 -42.16 -23.10 25.67
C ARG A 220 -41.16 -22.00 25.30
N LEU A 221 -40.99 -21.74 24.01
CA LEU A 221 -40.02 -20.77 23.49
C LEU A 221 -40.29 -19.35 24.02
N VAL A 222 -41.56 -18.96 24.15
CA VAL A 222 -41.93 -17.61 24.65
C VAL A 222 -42.17 -17.57 26.16
N SER A 223 -42.19 -18.71 26.86
CA SER A 223 -42.49 -18.75 28.30
C SER A 223 -41.42 -18.11 29.17
N ASP A 224 -40.14 -18.32 28.83
CA ASP A 224 -39.00 -17.69 29.48
C ASP A 224 -38.70 -16.35 28.82
N GLN A 225 -39.17 -15.27 29.43
CA GLN A 225 -39.02 -13.91 28.91
C GLN A 225 -37.56 -13.48 28.80
N ASP A 226 -36.72 -13.86 29.76
CA ASP A 226 -35.33 -13.41 29.80
C ASP A 226 -34.49 -14.16 28.74
N ASP A 227 -34.73 -15.47 28.59
CA ASP A 227 -34.13 -16.25 27.49
C ASP A 227 -34.63 -15.76 26.12
N PHE A 228 -35.93 -15.51 25.96
CA PHE A 228 -36.48 -15.02 24.70
C PHE A 228 -35.92 -13.65 24.31
N LEU A 229 -35.79 -12.73 25.26
CA LEU A 229 -35.17 -11.42 25.04
C LEU A 229 -33.69 -11.56 24.64
N ARG A 230 -32.94 -12.39 25.38
CA ARG A 230 -31.51 -12.62 25.12
C ARG A 230 -31.28 -13.27 23.76
N SER A 231 -31.98 -14.37 23.47
CA SER A 231 -31.85 -15.08 22.20
C SER A 231 -32.25 -14.20 21.02
N THR A 232 -33.30 -13.39 21.17
CA THR A 232 -33.68 -12.39 20.16
C THR A 232 -32.58 -11.34 19.97
N MET A 233 -31.99 -10.81 21.05
CA MET A 233 -30.86 -9.89 20.95
C MET A 233 -29.67 -10.52 20.22
N VAL A 234 -29.35 -11.78 20.49
CA VAL A 234 -28.29 -12.52 19.77
C VAL A 234 -28.55 -12.57 18.27
N LEU A 235 -29.78 -12.86 17.85
CA LEU A 235 -30.15 -12.84 16.43
C LEU A 235 -29.98 -11.45 15.79
N PHE A 236 -30.35 -10.38 16.51
CA PHE A 236 -30.18 -9.01 16.03
C PHE A 236 -28.72 -8.55 16.05
N ARG A 237 -27.90 -9.04 16.98
CA ARG A 237 -26.46 -8.78 17.02
C ARG A 237 -25.76 -9.37 15.81
N ASP A 238 -26.19 -10.55 15.39
CA ASP A 238 -25.65 -11.24 14.22
C ASP A 238 -26.15 -10.60 12.90
N SER A 239 -27.45 -10.39 12.77
CA SER A 239 -28.07 -9.85 11.54
C SER A 239 -27.95 -8.33 11.36
N HIS A 240 -27.86 -7.57 12.46
CA HIS A 240 -27.83 -6.10 12.48
C HIS A 240 -26.81 -5.58 13.51
N PRO A 241 -25.50 -5.90 13.36
CA PRO A 241 -24.47 -5.59 14.36
C PRO A 241 -24.31 -4.08 14.59
N GLY A 242 -24.55 -3.25 13.58
CA GLY A 242 -24.52 -1.78 13.69
C GLY A 242 -25.58 -1.26 14.67
N PHE A 243 -26.82 -1.73 14.52
CA PHE A 243 -27.93 -1.39 15.42
C PHE A 243 -27.62 -1.76 16.87
N VAL A 244 -27.17 -3.00 17.12
CA VAL A 244 -26.84 -3.44 18.48
C VAL A 244 -25.64 -2.66 19.06
N SER A 245 -24.63 -2.37 18.23
CA SER A 245 -23.46 -1.60 18.67
C SER A 245 -23.80 -0.15 19.00
N GLU A 246 -24.69 0.49 18.23
CA GLU A 246 -25.21 1.83 18.51
C GLU A 246 -25.90 1.86 19.87
N LEU A 247 -26.84 0.94 20.11
CA LEU A 247 -27.54 0.85 21.39
C LEU A 247 -26.58 0.60 22.57
N LYS A 248 -25.58 -0.27 22.41
CA LYS A 248 -24.53 -0.46 23.43
C LYS A 248 -23.72 0.80 23.68
N SER A 249 -23.42 1.59 22.65
CA SER A 249 -22.67 2.85 22.80
C SER A 249 -23.42 3.89 23.63
N HIS A 250 -24.76 3.82 23.67
CA HIS A 250 -25.62 4.60 24.54
C HIS A 250 -25.78 4.02 25.97
N GLY A 251 -25.05 2.96 26.31
CA GLY A 251 -25.08 2.36 27.64
C GLY A 251 -26.31 1.50 27.93
N LEU A 252 -26.98 0.98 26.89
CA LEU A 252 -28.04 -0.02 27.08
C LEU A 252 -27.42 -1.38 27.41
N THR A 253 -28.03 -2.06 28.37
CA THR A 253 -27.70 -3.45 28.74
C THR A 253 -28.23 -4.44 27.71
N ASP A 254 -27.67 -5.65 27.68
CA ASP A 254 -28.14 -6.72 26.79
C ASP A 254 -29.64 -7.01 26.94
N TRP A 255 -30.17 -6.90 28.17
CA TRP A 255 -31.60 -7.04 28.45
C TRP A 255 -32.42 -5.89 27.84
N GLU A 256 -31.99 -4.64 28.00
CA GLU A 256 -32.65 -3.47 27.39
C GLU A 256 -32.60 -3.50 25.86
N ILE A 257 -31.54 -4.06 25.29
CA ILE A 257 -31.44 -4.26 23.84
C ILE A 257 -32.42 -5.35 23.40
N GLY A 258 -32.51 -6.48 24.11
CA GLY A 258 -33.54 -7.49 23.86
C GLY A 258 -34.95 -6.90 23.92
N TYR A 259 -35.19 -6.01 24.88
CA TYR A 259 -36.45 -5.26 25.00
C TYR A 259 -36.71 -4.38 23.77
N CYS A 260 -35.69 -3.67 23.29
CA CYS A 260 -35.77 -2.88 22.05
C CYS A 260 -36.05 -3.76 20.83
N CYS A 261 -35.46 -4.95 20.74
CA CYS A 261 -35.70 -5.91 19.66
C CYS A 261 -37.18 -6.31 19.56
N LEU A 262 -37.93 -6.37 20.67
CA LEU A 262 -39.37 -6.65 20.60
C LEU A 262 -40.15 -5.57 19.84
N TYR A 263 -39.77 -4.29 19.98
CA TYR A 263 -40.39 -3.21 19.20
C TYR A 263 -40.05 -3.31 17.71
N VAL A 264 -38.83 -3.75 17.42
CA VAL A 264 -38.34 -3.92 16.05
C VAL A 264 -38.98 -5.14 15.38
N LEU A 265 -39.27 -6.21 16.14
CA LEU A 265 -40.10 -7.34 15.72
C LEU A 265 -41.57 -6.95 15.43
N GLY A 266 -41.97 -5.72 15.74
CA GLY A 266 -43.29 -5.18 15.41
C GLY A 266 -44.28 -5.15 16.58
N LEU A 267 -43.87 -5.58 17.78
CA LEU A 267 -44.74 -5.50 18.95
C LEU A 267 -44.95 -4.03 19.35
N LYS A 268 -46.18 -3.68 19.74
CA LYS A 268 -46.48 -2.36 20.31
C LYS A 268 -46.15 -2.37 21.79
N GLY A 269 -45.91 -1.20 22.38
CA GLY A 269 -45.54 -1.09 23.80
C GLY A 269 -46.56 -1.72 24.76
N LYS A 270 -47.85 -1.76 24.40
CA LYS A 270 -48.88 -2.49 25.17
C LYS A 270 -48.65 -4.00 25.16
N ASP A 271 -48.27 -4.56 24.01
CA ASP A 271 -48.07 -6.00 23.82
C ASP A 271 -46.78 -6.45 24.50
N VAL A 272 -45.71 -5.64 24.37
CA VAL A 272 -44.45 -5.83 25.11
C VAL A 272 -44.70 -5.79 26.62
N GLY A 273 -45.49 -4.83 27.11
CA GLY A 273 -45.81 -4.71 28.53
C GLY A 273 -46.61 -5.90 29.07
N ASN A 274 -47.58 -6.37 28.29
CA ASN A 274 -48.37 -7.56 28.61
C ASN A 274 -47.49 -8.81 28.64
N TYR A 275 -46.65 -8.99 27.62
CA TYR A 275 -45.76 -10.14 27.50
C TYR A 275 -44.82 -10.24 28.70
N LEU A 276 -44.15 -9.15 29.05
CA LEU A 276 -43.18 -9.11 30.17
C LEU A 276 -43.84 -9.16 31.55
N LYS A 277 -45.17 -9.10 31.63
CA LYS A 277 -45.95 -9.09 32.89
C LYS A 277 -45.50 -8.02 33.90
N LYS A 278 -44.79 -6.97 33.45
CA LYS A 278 -44.29 -5.89 34.31
C LYS A 278 -45.30 -4.75 34.33
N LYS A 279 -46.06 -4.65 35.43
CA LYS A 279 -46.79 -3.43 35.78
C LYS A 279 -45.75 -2.31 35.85
N ARG A 280 -45.80 -1.34 34.92
CA ARG A 280 -44.85 -0.21 34.70
C ARG A 280 -43.82 -0.37 33.56
N ASN A 281 -44.21 -1.04 32.48
CA ASN A 281 -43.44 -1.04 31.22
C ASN A 281 -43.04 0.38 30.70
N TYR A 282 -43.84 1.40 31.00
CA TYR A 282 -43.54 2.79 30.63
C TYR A 282 -42.28 3.34 31.29
N ILE A 283 -41.89 2.85 32.47
CA ILE A 283 -40.67 3.27 33.17
C ILE A 283 -39.44 2.78 32.41
N ILE A 284 -39.46 1.51 31.99
CA ILE A 284 -38.37 0.90 31.20
C ILE A 284 -38.19 1.65 29.88
N SER A 285 -39.29 1.89 29.17
CA SER A 285 -39.28 2.66 27.92
C SER A 285 -38.76 4.09 28.13
N SER A 286 -39.17 4.76 29.22
CA SER A 286 -38.70 6.10 29.57
C SER A 286 -37.20 6.14 29.91
N ASP A 287 -36.70 5.16 30.66
CA ASP A 287 -35.28 5.07 31.01
C ASP A 287 -34.42 4.80 29.77
N ILE A 288 -34.88 3.91 28.88
CA ILE A 288 -34.23 3.66 27.59
C ILE A 288 -34.21 4.92 26.73
N ARG A 289 -35.35 5.64 26.61
CA ARG A 289 -35.41 6.92 25.88
C ARG A 289 -34.38 7.92 26.40
N ARG A 290 -34.26 8.05 27.73
CA ARG A 290 -33.27 8.93 28.36
C ARG A 290 -31.84 8.54 28.00
N LYS A 291 -31.49 7.25 28.00
CA LYS A 291 -30.16 6.75 27.59
C LYS A 291 -29.86 7.05 26.12
N LEU A 292 -30.88 6.97 25.27
CA LEU A 292 -30.80 7.28 23.84
C LEU A 292 -30.83 8.80 23.55
N GLY A 293 -30.92 9.65 24.58
CA GLY A 293 -30.98 11.10 24.41
C GLY A 293 -32.31 11.62 23.84
N LEU A 294 -33.38 10.83 23.91
CA LEU A 294 -34.70 11.20 23.42
C LEU A 294 -35.48 12.01 24.46
N THR A 295 -36.03 13.13 24.01
CA THR A 295 -36.88 14.05 24.77
C THR A 295 -38.37 13.72 24.61
N GLU A 296 -39.25 14.46 25.29
CA GLU A 296 -40.71 14.30 25.20
C GLU A 296 -41.27 14.66 23.82
N HIS A 297 -40.58 15.54 23.09
CA HIS A 297 -40.96 15.97 21.75
C HIS A 297 -40.47 15.01 20.65
N ASP A 298 -39.59 14.07 20.99
CA ASP A 298 -39.06 13.11 20.04
C ASP A 298 -40.01 11.95 19.75
N THR A 299 -39.85 11.36 18.56
CA THR A 299 -40.69 10.24 18.09
C THR A 299 -40.77 9.09 19.09
N ASN A 300 -41.86 8.32 19.04
CA ASN A 300 -42.05 7.17 19.92
C ASN A 300 -40.86 6.19 19.81
N LEU A 301 -40.44 5.60 20.94
CA LEU A 301 -39.29 4.70 21.02
C LEU A 301 -39.31 3.63 19.91
N GLY A 302 -40.45 2.99 19.66
CA GLY A 302 -40.55 1.96 18.63
C GLY A 302 -40.35 2.48 17.20
N ILE A 303 -40.79 3.71 16.91
CA ILE A 303 -40.59 4.36 15.61
C ILE A 303 -39.11 4.70 15.44
N TRP A 304 -38.50 5.26 16.49
CA TRP A 304 -37.08 5.59 16.49
C TRP A 304 -36.22 4.34 16.24
N LEU A 305 -36.46 3.24 16.98
CA LEU A 305 -35.70 2.00 16.83
C LEU A 305 -35.79 1.41 15.42
N ARG A 306 -36.99 1.42 14.80
CA ARG A 306 -37.16 0.94 13.43
C ARG A 306 -36.45 1.81 12.39
N SER A 307 -36.39 3.13 12.62
CA SER A 307 -35.63 4.03 11.74
C SER A 307 -34.12 3.77 11.78
N ARG A 308 -33.60 3.33 12.93
CA ARG A 308 -32.18 2.99 13.11
C ARG A 308 -31.81 1.63 12.57
N LEU A 309 -32.74 0.67 12.56
CA LEU A 309 -32.51 -0.63 11.93
C LEU A 309 -32.35 -0.53 10.40
N ALA A 310 -33.02 0.45 9.77
CA ALA A 310 -33.03 0.62 8.32
C ALA A 310 -31.86 1.49 7.78
N ALA A 311 -31.02 2.02 8.66
CA ALA A 311 -29.89 2.89 8.35
C ALA A 311 -28.57 2.13 8.34
#